data_AF-A0A914QZQ3-F1
#
_entry.id   AF-A0A914QZQ3-F1
#
_cell.length_a   1.000
_cell.length_b   1.000
_cell.length_c   1.000
_cell.angle_alpha   90.00
_cell.angle_beta   90.00
_cell.angle_gamma   90.00
#
_symmetry.space_group_name_H-M   'P 1'
#
loop_
_entity.id
_entity.type
_entity.pdbx_description
1 polymer ?
#
loop_
_entity_poly.entity_id
_entity_poly.type
_entity_poly.pdbx_seq_one_letter_code
_entity_poly.pdbx_strand_id
1 'polypeptide(L)'
;MLHPLGETFGGNFECNHIIDTNLITGLSLVDSGSKSLPSLRKDAFWDSKTIAPLYTFETANRDIFTMTGTAANVNYVQKVDKIIMVPHKSKLIKMTQEEQDKSFKKVDVKKYNRKYRLFEKQKMNMDENIIIKKLRKKADKEELDQMMVKTPIIDDVMLKL
;
A
#
# COMPACT_ATOMS: atom_id res chain seq x y z
N MET A 1 -9.45 7.43 32.27
CA MET A 1 -9.36 6.75 33.59
C MET A 1 -8.27 7.45 34.38
N LEU A 2 -8.59 7.96 35.57
CA LEU A 2 -7.66 8.77 36.36
C LEU A 2 -6.90 7.93 37.39
N HIS A 3 -7.55 6.92 37.99
CA HIS A 3 -6.99 6.06 39.04
C HIS A 3 -7.26 4.56 38.75
N PRO A 4 -6.43 3.89 37.94
CA PRO A 4 -6.66 2.51 37.51
C PRO A 4 -6.30 1.45 38.57
N LEU A 5 -5.71 1.85 39.70
CA LEU A 5 -5.28 0.97 40.80
C LEU A 5 -6.21 1.05 42.02
N GLY A 6 -7.31 1.81 41.93
CA GLY A 6 -8.24 1.95 43.04
C GLY A 6 -9.20 0.75 43.15
N GLU A 7 -10.18 0.86 44.03
CA GLU A 7 -11.25 -0.14 44.20
C GLU A 7 -12.55 0.28 43.48
N THR A 8 -12.53 1.39 42.74
CA THR A 8 -13.72 1.91 42.08
C THR A 8 -14.25 0.91 41.06
N PHE A 9 -15.49 0.49 41.28
CA PHE A 9 -16.18 -0.57 40.54
C PHE A 9 -16.17 -0.33 39.02
N GLY A 10 -15.69 -1.33 38.25
CA GLY A 10 -15.82 -1.37 36.79
C GLY A 10 -14.76 -0.56 36.03
N GLY A 11 -13.50 -1.01 36.05
CA GLY A 11 -12.45 -0.46 35.19
C GLY A 11 -11.03 -0.56 35.75
N ASN A 12 -10.86 -0.94 36.99
CA ASN A 12 -9.55 -1.00 37.62
C ASN A 12 -8.85 -2.33 37.35
N PHE A 13 -7.53 -2.34 37.51
CA PHE A 13 -6.75 -3.57 37.40
C PHE A 13 -7.03 -4.50 38.57
N GLU A 14 -7.13 -5.79 38.27
CA GLU A 14 -7.23 -6.86 39.27
C GLU A 14 -5.85 -7.15 39.89
N CYS A 15 -5.29 -6.17 40.61
CA CYS A 15 -3.94 -6.26 41.16
C CYS A 15 -3.77 -7.42 42.13
N ASN A 16 -4.80 -7.71 42.95
CA ASN A 16 -4.77 -8.84 43.89
C ASN A 16 -4.64 -10.17 43.15
N HIS A 17 -5.39 -10.36 42.06
CA HIS A 17 -5.29 -11.57 41.24
C HIS A 17 -3.89 -11.73 40.61
N ILE A 18 -3.30 -10.63 40.13
CA ILE A 18 -1.94 -10.65 39.56
C ILE A 18 -0.91 -11.02 40.61
N ILE A 19 -1.03 -10.49 41.83
CA ILE A 19 -0.12 -10.80 42.95
C ILE A 19 -0.19 -12.30 43.27
N ASP A 20 -1.39 -12.84 43.47
CA ASP A 20 -1.58 -14.26 43.80
C ASP A 20 -1.05 -15.17 42.69
N THR A 21 -1.38 -14.85 41.43
CA THR A 21 -0.95 -15.62 40.25
C THR A 21 0.57 -15.63 40.11
N ASN A 22 1.20 -14.46 40.27
CA ASN A 22 2.65 -14.34 40.16
C ASN A 22 3.37 -15.08 41.30
N LEU A 23 2.86 -14.98 42.53
CA LEU A 23 3.43 -15.66 43.67
C LEU A 23 3.37 -17.19 43.50
N ILE A 24 2.21 -17.73 43.16
CA ILE A 24 2.01 -19.17 42.95
C ILE A 24 2.85 -19.67 41.77
N THR A 25 2.81 -18.97 40.64
CA THR A 25 3.53 -19.37 39.43
C THR A 25 5.04 -19.28 39.63
N GLY A 26 5.53 -18.20 40.25
CA GLY A 26 6.96 -18.01 40.52
C GLY A 26 7.52 -19.09 41.44
N LEU A 27 6.81 -19.41 42.53
CA LEU A 27 7.19 -20.50 43.43
C LEU A 27 7.15 -21.86 42.72
N SER A 28 6.09 -22.12 41.93
CA SER A 28 5.96 -23.38 41.19
C SER A 28 7.08 -23.58 40.16
N LEU A 29 7.46 -22.52 39.43
CA LEU A 29 8.53 -22.60 38.44
C LEU A 29 9.89 -22.94 39.07
N VAL A 30 10.22 -22.31 40.20
CA VAL A 30 11.51 -22.52 40.87
C VAL A 30 11.55 -23.85 41.61
N ASP A 31 10.46 -24.28 42.24
CA ASP A 31 10.45 -25.50 43.06
C ASP A 31 10.19 -26.78 42.25
N SER A 32 9.08 -26.84 41.52
CA SER A 32 8.65 -28.03 40.78
C SER A 32 9.10 -28.02 39.31
N GLY A 33 9.09 -26.85 38.67
CA GLY A 33 9.44 -26.69 37.25
C GLY A 33 10.93 -26.90 36.94
N SER A 34 11.83 -26.65 37.89
CA SER A 34 13.28 -26.74 37.69
C SER A 34 13.84 -28.17 37.74
N LYS A 35 13.13 -29.12 38.36
CA LYS A 35 13.65 -30.46 38.67
C LYS A 35 13.22 -31.55 37.70
N SER A 36 12.27 -31.28 36.79
CA SER A 36 11.69 -32.30 35.93
C SER A 36 11.46 -31.78 34.50
N LEU A 37 12.41 -32.06 33.63
CA LEU A 37 12.21 -31.89 32.18
C LEU A 37 11.46 -33.09 31.61
N PRO A 38 10.52 -32.90 30.67
CA PRO A 38 9.93 -34.02 29.95
C PRO A 38 11.00 -34.73 29.10
N SER A 39 10.85 -36.04 28.91
CA SER A 39 11.77 -36.82 28.07
C SER A 39 11.79 -36.28 26.64
N LEU A 40 12.97 -36.05 26.07
CA LEU A 40 13.11 -35.65 24.67
C LEU A 40 12.66 -36.79 23.74
N ARG A 41 11.74 -36.48 22.82
CA ARG A 41 11.22 -37.41 21.82
C ARG A 41 11.08 -36.66 20.50
N LYS A 42 11.24 -37.37 19.38
CA LYS A 42 10.89 -36.84 18.06
C LYS A 42 9.41 -36.49 18.03
N ASP A 43 9.08 -35.30 17.57
CA ASP A 43 7.69 -34.88 17.41
C ASP A 43 7.06 -35.49 16.15
N ALA A 44 5.74 -35.33 16.01
CA ALA A 44 4.97 -35.93 14.93
C ALA A 44 5.38 -35.43 13.53
N PHE A 45 6.08 -34.30 13.44
CA PHE A 45 6.49 -33.67 12.19
C PHE A 45 7.99 -33.79 11.92
N TRP A 46 8.74 -34.54 12.74
CA TRP A 46 10.21 -34.61 12.69
C TRP A 46 10.78 -34.98 11.31
N ASP A 47 10.15 -35.93 10.60
CA ASP A 47 10.60 -36.38 9.26
C ASP A 47 9.81 -35.71 8.10
N SER A 48 8.95 -34.74 8.40
CA SER A 48 8.07 -34.11 7.40
C SER A 48 8.72 -32.87 6.78
N LYS A 49 8.82 -32.85 5.44
CA LYS A 49 9.33 -31.68 4.68
C LYS A 49 8.39 -30.48 4.74
N THR A 50 7.09 -30.73 4.88
CA THR A 50 6.05 -29.70 4.94
C THR A 50 5.15 -29.99 6.13
N ILE A 51 4.99 -29.01 7.02
CA ILE A 51 4.11 -29.11 8.18
C ILE A 51 2.76 -28.51 7.79
N ALA A 52 1.68 -29.28 7.97
CA ALA A 52 0.31 -28.83 7.76
C ALA A 52 -0.47 -29.00 9.08
N PRO A 53 -0.57 -27.94 9.91
CA PRO A 53 -1.38 -27.99 11.13
C PRO A 53 -2.84 -28.28 10.80
N LEU A 54 -3.45 -29.15 11.60
CA LEU A 54 -4.87 -29.46 11.45
C LEU A 54 -5.71 -28.38 12.13
N TYR A 55 -6.73 -27.91 11.42
CA TYR A 55 -7.71 -26.95 11.92
C TYR A 55 -9.05 -27.65 12.12
N THR A 56 -9.85 -27.15 13.07
CA THR A 56 -11.25 -27.58 13.18
C THR A 56 -12.02 -27.15 11.93
N PHE A 57 -13.13 -27.84 11.61
CA PHE A 57 -13.94 -27.52 10.42
C PHE A 57 -14.34 -26.03 10.36
N GLU A 58 -14.75 -25.46 11.50
CA GLU A 58 -15.12 -24.05 11.62
C GLU A 58 -13.96 -23.08 11.39
N THR A 59 -12.74 -23.46 11.80
CA THR A 59 -11.55 -22.60 11.65
C THR A 59 -10.87 -22.77 10.30
N ALA A 60 -11.00 -23.95 9.67
CA ALA A 60 -10.49 -24.23 8.34
C ALA A 60 -11.20 -23.42 7.24
N ASN A 61 -12.49 -23.11 7.45
CA ASN A 61 -13.26 -22.26 6.54
C ASN A 61 -12.92 -20.76 6.68
N ARG A 62 -12.07 -20.36 7.63
CA ARG A 62 -11.64 -18.96 7.75
C ARG A 62 -10.51 -18.69 6.77
N ASP A 63 -10.62 -17.58 6.06
CA ASP A 63 -9.56 -17.15 5.15
C ASP A 63 -8.28 -16.83 5.94
N ILE A 64 -7.20 -17.52 5.59
CA ILE A 64 -5.86 -17.24 6.11
C ILE A 64 -5.13 -16.39 5.07
N PHE A 65 -5.08 -15.08 5.32
CA PHE A 65 -4.27 -14.17 4.53
C PHE A 65 -2.84 -14.19 5.06
N THR A 66 -1.99 -15.03 4.48
CA THR A 66 -0.55 -14.94 4.74
C THR A 66 -0.09 -13.53 4.36
N MET A 67 0.59 -12.86 5.29
CA MET A 67 1.14 -11.52 5.04
C MET A 67 2.29 -11.60 4.03
N THR A 68 1.96 -11.53 2.75
CA THR A 68 2.93 -11.24 1.69
C THR A 68 3.04 -9.73 1.54
N GLY A 69 4.26 -9.19 1.62
CA GLY A 69 4.49 -7.76 1.46
C GLY A 69 4.01 -7.24 0.09
N THR A 70 3.64 -5.97 0.00
CA THR A 70 3.20 -5.33 -1.25
C THR A 70 4.24 -5.42 -2.38
N ALA A 71 5.51 -5.52 -2.01
CA ALA A 71 6.63 -5.68 -2.94
C ALA A 71 6.97 -7.15 -3.28
N ALA A 72 6.33 -8.14 -2.66
CA ALA A 72 6.69 -9.55 -2.82
C ALA A 72 6.47 -10.07 -4.25
N ASN A 73 5.53 -9.47 -4.99
CA ASN A 73 5.18 -9.86 -6.37
C ASN A 73 5.67 -8.85 -7.42
N VAL A 74 6.69 -8.03 -7.11
CA VAL A 74 7.26 -7.12 -8.12
C VAL A 74 7.96 -7.95 -9.18
N ASN A 75 7.36 -8.01 -10.36
CA ASN A 75 7.97 -8.64 -11.51
C ASN A 75 9.05 -7.70 -12.08
N TYR A 76 10.30 -7.91 -11.69
CA TYR A 76 11.41 -7.11 -12.19
C TYR A 76 11.57 -7.35 -13.71
N VAL A 77 11.36 -6.30 -14.50
CA VAL A 77 11.64 -6.36 -15.95
C VAL A 77 13.15 -6.50 -16.12
N GLN A 78 13.62 -7.71 -16.46
CA GLN A 78 15.05 -8.04 -16.51
C GLN A 78 15.82 -7.32 -17.63
N LYS A 79 15.13 -6.76 -18.64
CA LYS A 79 15.72 -5.95 -19.72
C LYS A 79 14.94 -4.67 -19.94
N VAL A 80 15.40 -3.59 -19.30
CA VAL A 80 14.76 -2.26 -19.30
C VAL A 80 15.28 -1.37 -20.43
N ASP A 81 15.83 -1.92 -21.51
CA ASP A 81 16.37 -1.07 -22.60
C ASP A 81 15.26 -0.34 -23.37
N LYS A 82 14.09 -0.97 -23.50
CA LYS A 82 12.91 -0.42 -24.18
C LYS A 82 11.64 -0.69 -23.38
N ILE A 83 10.94 0.37 -22.99
CA ILE A 83 9.65 0.31 -22.29
C ILE A 83 8.55 0.76 -23.25
N ILE A 84 7.41 0.05 -23.25
CA ILE A 84 6.20 0.49 -23.93
C ILE A 84 5.43 1.38 -22.96
N MET A 85 5.31 2.66 -23.30
CA MET A 85 4.51 3.63 -22.55
C MET A 85 3.09 3.59 -23.09
N VAL A 86 2.12 3.45 -22.17
CA VAL A 86 0.69 3.40 -22.45
C VAL A 86 -0.01 4.50 -21.64
N PRO A 87 -1.03 5.18 -22.18
CA PRO A 87 -1.80 6.15 -21.41
C PRO A 87 -2.44 5.53 -20.17
N HIS A 88 -2.61 6.35 -19.12
CA HIS A 88 -3.28 5.94 -17.90
C HIS A 88 -4.75 5.59 -18.16
N LYS A 89 -5.31 4.64 -17.40
CA LYS A 89 -6.68 4.12 -17.55
C LYS A 89 -7.75 5.21 -17.64
N SER A 90 -7.63 6.26 -16.82
CA SER A 90 -8.54 7.41 -16.81
C SER A 90 -8.60 8.19 -18.12
N LYS A 91 -7.54 8.15 -18.93
CA LYS A 91 -7.46 8.79 -20.24
C LYS A 91 -7.90 7.84 -21.35
N LEU A 92 -7.60 6.54 -21.23
CA LEU A 92 -8.03 5.51 -22.17
C LEU A 92 -9.56 5.44 -22.29
N ILE A 93 -10.28 5.55 -21.16
CA ILE A 93 -11.75 5.52 -21.13
C ILE A 93 -12.39 6.64 -21.96
N LYS A 94 -11.68 7.76 -22.17
CA LYS A 94 -12.18 8.92 -22.91
C LYS A 94 -11.76 8.96 -24.38
N MET A 95 -10.93 8.00 -24.82
CA MET A 95 -10.35 7.98 -26.17
C MET A 95 -11.06 6.94 -27.03
N THR A 96 -11.23 7.25 -28.32
CA THR A 96 -11.76 6.30 -29.30
C THR A 96 -10.74 5.20 -29.59
N GLN A 97 -11.20 4.06 -30.12
CA GLN A 97 -10.33 2.90 -30.37
C GLN A 97 -9.13 3.25 -31.28
N GLU A 98 -9.36 4.08 -32.30
CA GLU A 98 -8.31 4.54 -33.22
C GLU A 98 -7.25 5.43 -32.54
N GLU A 99 -7.64 6.21 -31.54
CA GLU A 99 -6.73 7.06 -30.77
C GLU A 99 -5.92 6.24 -29.77
N GLN A 100 -6.51 5.19 -29.21
CA GLN A 100 -5.82 4.25 -28.33
C GLN A 100 -4.69 3.54 -29.09
N ASP A 101 -4.95 3.08 -30.31
CA ASP A 101 -3.98 2.38 -31.15
C ASP A 101 -2.80 3.27 -31.59
N LYS A 102 -3.03 4.58 -31.73
CA LYS A 102 -1.96 5.56 -32.02
C LYS A 102 -1.17 5.99 -30.78
N SER A 103 -1.65 5.67 -29.57
CA SER A 103 -1.09 6.20 -28.33
C SER A 103 0.12 5.43 -27.78
N PHE A 104 0.37 4.23 -28.29
CA PHE A 104 1.48 3.38 -27.85
C PHE A 104 2.84 3.96 -28.27
N LYS A 105 3.71 4.24 -27.29
CA LYS A 105 5.08 4.75 -27.56
C LYS A 105 6.13 3.81 -27.01
N LYS A 106 7.02 3.33 -27.88
CA LYS A 106 8.24 2.62 -27.47
C LYS A 106 9.30 3.65 -27.09
N VAL A 107 9.76 3.61 -25.84
CA VAL A 107 10.75 4.54 -25.30
C VAL A 107 12.02 3.80 -24.94
N ASP A 108 13.15 4.28 -25.45
CA ASP A 108 14.48 3.85 -25.00
C ASP A 108 14.83 4.54 -23.69
N VAL A 109 15.06 3.74 -22.65
CA VAL A 109 15.19 4.23 -21.27
C VAL A 109 16.50 4.97 -21.05
N LYS A 110 17.60 4.50 -21.64
CA LYS A 110 18.92 5.14 -21.53
C LYS A 110 18.88 6.52 -22.17
N LYS A 111 18.30 6.63 -23.38
CA LYS A 111 18.14 7.89 -24.08
C LYS A 111 17.24 8.86 -23.32
N TYR A 112 16.10 8.38 -22.80
CA TYR A 112 15.16 9.19 -22.04
C TYR A 112 15.79 9.75 -20.75
N ASN A 113 16.43 8.89 -19.94
CA ASN A 113 17.06 9.29 -18.68
C ASN A 113 18.18 10.32 -18.89
N ARG A 114 18.98 10.18 -19.96
CA ARG A 114 20.01 11.16 -20.32
C ARG A 114 19.38 12.52 -20.65
N LYS A 115 18.32 12.54 -21.46
CA LYS A 115 17.59 13.77 -21.81
C LYS A 115 16.97 14.42 -20.58
N TYR A 116 16.37 13.63 -19.70
CA TYR A 116 15.75 14.13 -18.47
C TYR A 116 16.77 14.79 -17.53
N ARG A 117 17.93 14.17 -17.31
CA ARG A 117 19.02 14.76 -16.51
C ARG A 117 19.54 16.08 -17.09
N LEU A 118 19.65 16.18 -18.42
CA LEU A 118 20.03 17.43 -19.10
C LEU A 118 18.98 18.52 -18.90
N PHE A 119 17.70 18.17 -19.03
CA PHE A 119 16.59 19.10 -18.79
C PHE A 119 16.55 19.59 -17.34
N GLU A 120 16.74 18.70 -16.37
CA GLU A 120 16.83 19.05 -14.94
C GLU A 120 17.96 20.05 -14.68
N LYS A 121 19.16 19.82 -15.22
CA LYS A 121 20.29 20.76 -15.10
C LYS A 121 19.98 22.12 -15.73
N GLN A 122 19.33 22.12 -16.90
CA GLN A 122 18.91 23.37 -17.54
C GLN A 122 17.85 24.11 -16.73
N LYS A 123 16.92 23.38 -16.10
CA LYS A 123 15.90 23.95 -15.22
C LYS A 123 16.51 24.56 -13.97
N MET A 124 17.51 23.90 -13.36
CA MET A 124 18.23 24.45 -12.21
C MET A 124 19.05 25.71 -12.55
N ASN A 125 19.46 25.85 -13.81
CA ASN A 125 20.18 27.03 -14.31
C ASN A 125 19.25 28.15 -14.80
N MET A 126 17.93 27.96 -14.75
CA MET A 126 16.96 28.98 -15.16
C MET A 126 16.54 29.80 -13.94
N ASP A 127 16.45 31.11 -14.13
CA ASP A 127 16.04 32.06 -13.11
C ASP A 127 14.65 31.71 -12.55
N GLU A 128 14.52 31.62 -11.22
CA GLU A 128 13.31 31.15 -10.52
C GLU A 128 12.07 31.95 -10.92
N ASN A 129 12.25 33.26 -11.16
CA ASN A 129 11.19 34.16 -11.61
C ASN A 129 10.60 33.78 -12.96
N ILE A 130 11.42 33.25 -13.88
CA ILE A 130 10.99 32.80 -15.21
C ILE A 130 10.20 31.49 -15.08
N ILE A 131 10.61 30.60 -14.18
CA ILE A 131 9.92 29.32 -13.92
C ILE A 131 8.53 29.58 -13.33
N ILE A 132 8.45 30.44 -12.30
CA ILE A 132 7.18 30.80 -11.65
C ILE A 132 6.21 31.44 -12.65
N LYS A 133 6.69 32.33 -13.53
CA LYS A 133 5.87 32.98 -14.56
C LYS A 133 5.30 31.98 -15.58
N LYS A 134 6.06 30.93 -15.93
CA LYS A 134 5.58 29.86 -16.82
C LYS A 134 4.56 28.95 -16.14
N LEU A 135 4.74 28.66 -14.85
CA LEU A 135 3.80 27.85 -14.07
C LEU A 135 2.44 28.55 -13.93
N ARG A 136 2.42 29.85 -13.64
CA ARG A 136 1.18 30.65 -13.58
C ARG A 136 0.41 30.62 -14.89
N LYS A 137 1.07 30.92 -16.01
CA LYS A 137 0.45 30.87 -17.36
C LYS A 137 -0.15 29.49 -17.70
N LYS A 138 0.42 28.41 -17.16
CA LYS A 138 -0.07 27.06 -17.41
C LYS A 138 -1.33 26.76 -16.58
N ALA A 139 -1.35 27.20 -15.32
CA ALA A 139 -2.54 27.11 -14.47
C ALA A 139 -3.72 27.89 -15.07
N ASP A 140 -3.48 29.12 -15.53
CA ASP A 140 -4.51 29.96 -16.17
C ASP A 140 -5.13 29.27 -17.41
N LYS A 141 -4.30 28.54 -18.18
CA LYS A 141 -4.75 27.80 -19.36
C LYS A 141 -5.55 26.54 -18.99
N GLU A 142 -5.12 25.81 -17.96
CA GLU A 142 -5.83 24.61 -17.48
C GLU A 142 -7.19 24.96 -16.84
N GLU A 143 -7.32 26.13 -16.23
CA GLU A 143 -8.62 26.65 -15.74
C GLU A 143 -9.55 27.06 -16.91
N LEU A 144 -9.02 27.71 -17.93
CA LEU A 144 -9.77 28.06 -19.16
C LEU A 144 -10.28 26.82 -19.88
N ASP A 145 -9.44 25.80 -20.05
CA ASP A 145 -9.82 24.53 -20.68
C ASP A 145 -10.88 23.78 -19.83
N GLN A 146 -10.85 23.88 -18.50
CA GLN A 146 -11.87 23.31 -17.62
C GLN A 146 -13.20 24.08 -17.65
N MET A 147 -13.17 25.40 -17.86
CA MET A 147 -14.38 26.21 -18.05
C MET A 147 -15.06 25.93 -19.40
N MET A 148 -14.30 25.76 -20.49
CA MET A 148 -14.87 25.47 -21.81
C MET A 148 -15.53 24.09 -21.90
N VAL A 149 -15.18 23.14 -21.02
CA VAL A 149 -15.84 21.82 -20.94
C VAL A 149 -17.16 21.87 -20.12
N LYS A 150 -17.38 22.92 -19.34
CA LYS A 150 -18.54 23.03 -18.42
C LYS A 150 -19.69 23.92 -18.91
N THR A 151 -19.55 24.63 -20.03
CA THR A 151 -20.68 25.35 -20.64
C THR A 151 -21.55 24.35 -21.42
N PRO A 152 -22.79 24.04 -20.97
CA PRO A 152 -23.71 23.28 -21.80
C PRO A 152 -24.11 24.15 -22.99
N ILE A 153 -24.13 23.56 -24.18
CA ILE A 153 -24.79 24.13 -25.36
C ILE A 153 -26.28 24.27 -25.00
N ILE A 154 -26.73 25.49 -24.67
CA ILE A 154 -28.14 25.78 -24.33
C ILE A 154 -28.93 26.26 -25.56
N ASP A 155 -28.32 26.38 -26.74
CA ASP A 155 -28.96 27.13 -27.84
C ASP A 155 -29.89 26.34 -28.77
N ASP A 156 -30.23 25.05 -28.51
CA ASP A 156 -30.99 24.26 -29.50
C ASP A 156 -32.29 23.58 -29.01
N VAL A 157 -32.77 23.87 -27.79
CA VAL A 157 -34.02 23.23 -27.26
C VAL A 157 -35.18 24.21 -27.01
N MET A 158 -34.97 25.52 -27.11
CA MET A 158 -36.04 26.51 -26.85
C MET A 158 -36.70 27.10 -28.12
N LEU A 159 -36.85 26.30 -29.19
CA LEU A 159 -37.58 26.75 -30.39
C LEU A 159 -38.59 25.75 -30.98
N LYS A 160 -39.10 24.79 -30.20
CA LYS A 160 -40.12 23.82 -30.67
C LYS A 160 -41.23 23.46 -29.65
N LEU A 161 -41.68 24.43 -28.84
CA LEU A 161 -42.97 24.32 -28.15
C LEU A 161 -43.77 25.60 -28.33
#